data_AF-A0A926ZHL7-F1
#
_entry.id   AF-A0A926ZHL7-F1
#
_cell.length_a   1.000
_cell.length_b   1.000
_cell.length_c   1.000
_cell.angle_alpha   90.00
_cell.angle_beta   90.00
_cell.angle_gamma   90.00
#
_symmetry.space_group_name_H-M   'P 1'
#
loop_
_entity.id
_entity.type
_entity.pdbx_description
1 polymer ?
#
loop_
_entity_poly.entity_id
_entity_poly.type
_entity_poly.pdbx_seq_one_letter_code
_entity_poly.pdbx_strand_id
1 'polypeptide(L)'
;MSDPVALSILESSQAGDARRIAMSLASRLGFDETERGKVGIVVTEIANNLVRHAREGQLLLRSLTKNNIVGIEILALDKGPGMIDVGQCLRDGYSTAGTPGNGLGAIIRLSAFFDIHSVPNVGTVLLSHLWATPIPTSSPNSNIEIGVVCLPKTGEEVSGDAWAIEQYQDRTLLLVSDGLGHGPLAAQASLKAIEIFRENADKSPAGIIEAAHQALKSTRGAAIAIAQLDLAEQSLRFAGVGNISGSVISDSGRYSMVSHNGTVGHEVRKIQEFVYQWPKGGLLLMHSDGLGTQWRLDRYPGLVAKHPSSIAGVLYRDFNRGRDDVTVLIAKEN
;
A
#
# COMPACT_ATOMS: atom_id res chain seq x y z
N MET A 1 8.67 9.92 -5.54
CA MET A 1 8.15 9.40 -4.26
C MET A 1 9.35 9.09 -3.40
N SER A 2 9.34 9.46 -2.12
CA SER A 2 10.34 8.95 -1.19
C SER A 2 10.03 7.49 -0.88
N ASP A 3 11.06 6.66 -0.73
CA ASP A 3 10.87 5.27 -0.35
C ASP A 3 10.12 5.15 0.98
N PRO A 4 9.17 4.20 1.09
CA PRO A 4 8.44 3.96 2.32
C PRO A 4 9.39 3.49 3.43
N VAL A 5 9.13 3.93 4.66
CA VAL A 5 9.94 3.59 5.82
C VAL A 5 9.15 2.64 6.71
N ALA A 6 9.74 1.50 7.07
CA ALA A 6 9.19 0.56 8.04
C ALA A 6 9.99 0.60 9.34
N LEU A 7 9.31 0.80 10.47
CA LEU A 7 9.92 0.87 11.79
C LEU A 7 9.30 -0.19 12.70
N SER A 8 10.14 -0.97 13.37
CA SER A 8 9.69 -1.86 14.45
C SER A 8 9.54 -1.05 15.74
N ILE A 9 8.39 -1.16 16.39
CA ILE A 9 8.04 -0.45 17.62
C ILE A 9 7.67 -1.47 18.69
N LEU A 10 8.65 -1.77 19.54
CA LEU A 10 8.60 -2.76 20.62
C LEU A 10 8.83 -2.13 21.99
N GLU A 11 9.60 -1.04 22.05
CA GLU A 11 9.94 -0.32 23.28
C GLU A 11 9.82 1.20 23.15
N SER A 12 9.71 1.89 24.30
CA SER A 12 9.42 3.32 24.36
C SER A 12 10.47 4.23 23.70
N SER A 13 11.73 3.81 23.67
CA SER A 13 12.83 4.52 22.98
C SER A 13 12.53 4.70 21.48
N GLN A 14 11.95 3.67 20.85
CA GLN A 14 11.64 3.64 19.42
C GLN A 14 10.49 4.59 19.04
N ALA A 15 9.63 4.96 19.99
CA ALA A 15 8.61 5.98 19.75
C ALA A 15 9.24 7.36 19.47
N GLY A 16 10.32 7.70 20.17
CA GLY A 16 11.09 8.92 19.93
C GLY A 16 11.77 8.92 18.56
N ASP A 17 12.33 7.77 18.16
CA ASP A 17 12.95 7.61 16.84
C ASP A 17 11.93 7.70 15.70
N ALA A 18 10.79 7.03 15.85
CA ALA A 18 9.70 7.10 14.88
C ALA A 18 9.21 8.53 14.68
N ARG A 19 9.01 9.28 15.77
CA ARG A 19 8.67 10.70 15.71
C ARG A 19 9.71 11.50 14.94
N ARG A 20 11.00 11.32 15.24
CA ARG A 20 12.10 12.04 14.58
C ARG A 20 12.15 11.75 13.08
N ILE A 21 12.00 10.49 12.69
CA ILE A 21 11.98 10.05 11.29
C ILE A 21 10.77 10.65 10.55
N ALA A 22 9.58 10.59 11.15
CA ALA A 22 8.38 11.14 10.54
C ALA A 22 8.43 12.67 10.39
N MET A 23 8.95 13.39 11.39
CA MET A 23 9.13 14.85 11.31
C MET A 23 10.20 15.23 10.28
N SER A 24 11.25 14.43 10.13
CA SER A 24 12.25 14.61 9.07
C SER A 24 11.64 14.40 7.68
N LEU A 25 10.83 13.35 7.50
CA LEU A 25 10.08 13.12 6.26
C LEU A 25 9.15 14.31 5.96
N ALA A 26 8.36 14.77 6.94
CA ALA A 26 7.46 15.91 6.79
C ALA A 26 8.23 17.19 6.41
N SER A 27 9.39 17.43 7.01
CA SER A 27 10.26 18.55 6.64
C SER A 27 10.76 18.46 5.21
N ARG A 28 11.19 17.28 4.74
CA ARG A 28 11.63 17.09 3.35
C ARG A 28 10.49 17.26 2.34
N LEU A 29 9.27 16.92 2.75
CA LEU A 29 8.06 17.12 1.94
C LEU A 29 7.55 18.57 1.99
N GLY A 30 8.15 19.46 2.78
CA GLY A 30 7.77 20.88 2.82
C GLY A 30 6.58 21.20 3.71
N PHE A 31 6.27 20.35 4.69
CA PHE A 31 5.29 20.69 5.73
C PHE A 31 5.80 21.87 6.55
N ASP A 32 4.90 22.81 6.90
CA ASP A 32 5.23 23.91 7.79
C ASP A 32 5.47 23.43 9.24
N GLU A 33 5.87 24.34 10.14
CA GLU A 33 6.14 23.99 11.54
C GLU A 33 4.92 23.43 12.28
N THR A 34 3.73 23.95 11.99
CA THR A 34 2.48 23.53 12.63
C THR A 34 2.10 22.12 12.20
N GLU A 35 2.05 21.86 10.90
CA GLU A 35 1.68 20.54 10.35
C GLU A 35 2.75 19.48 10.69
N ARG A 36 4.04 19.83 10.72
CA ARG A 36 5.09 18.93 11.25
C ARG A 36 4.88 18.61 12.72
N GLY A 37 4.46 19.58 13.53
CA GLY A 37 4.09 19.37 14.92
C GLY A 37 2.97 18.34 15.07
N LYS A 38 1.92 18.43 14.25
CA LYS A 38 0.82 17.46 14.22
C LYS A 38 1.30 16.06 13.86
N VAL A 39 2.14 15.91 12.83
CA VAL A 39 2.76 14.62 12.48
C VAL A 39 3.49 14.03 13.68
N GLY A 40 4.27 14.85 14.39
CA GLY A 40 5.00 14.41 15.58
C GLY A 40 4.09 13.90 16.70
N ILE A 41 2.97 14.57 16.97
CA ILE A 41 1.99 14.14 17.98
C ILE A 41 1.34 12.82 17.56
N VAL A 42 0.82 12.74 16.32
CA VAL A 42 0.13 11.55 15.81
C VAL A 42 1.04 10.33 15.86
N VAL A 43 2.28 10.45 15.38
CA VAL A 43 3.24 9.33 15.39
C VAL A 43 3.59 8.90 16.82
N THR A 44 3.72 9.85 17.76
CA THR A 44 4.02 9.53 19.16
C THR A 44 2.88 8.76 19.81
N GLU A 45 1.62 9.19 19.60
CA GLU A 45 0.45 8.49 20.14
C GLU A 45 0.29 7.09 19.53
N ILE A 46 0.48 6.96 18.22
CA ILE A 46 0.45 5.66 17.53
C ILE A 46 1.55 4.74 18.05
N ALA A 47 2.79 5.23 18.15
CA ALA A 47 3.91 4.42 18.62
C ALA A 47 3.72 4.00 20.09
N ASN A 48 3.23 4.89 20.95
CA ASN A 48 2.90 4.55 22.33
C ASN A 48 1.80 3.48 22.43
N ASN A 49 0.81 3.52 21.54
CA ASN A 49 -0.22 2.48 21.48
C ASN A 49 0.39 1.14 21.07
N LEU A 50 1.31 1.12 20.10
CA LEU A 50 2.05 -0.09 19.71
C LEU A 50 2.84 -0.65 20.91
N VAL A 51 3.65 0.17 21.59
CA VAL A 51 4.45 -0.29 22.76
C VAL A 51 3.57 -0.88 23.87
N ARG A 52 2.39 -0.31 24.12
CA ARG A 52 1.53 -0.73 25.24
C ARG A 52 0.66 -1.94 24.94
N HIS A 53 0.22 -2.08 23.69
CA HIS A 53 -0.85 -3.00 23.33
C HIS A 53 -0.45 -4.05 22.28
N ALA A 54 0.58 -3.79 21.48
CA ALA A 54 1.05 -4.75 20.48
C ALA A 54 1.86 -5.87 21.12
N ARG A 55 1.82 -7.06 20.50
CA ARG A 55 2.84 -8.10 20.72
C ARG A 55 4.03 -7.91 19.78
N GLU A 56 3.72 -7.60 18.53
CA GLU A 56 4.64 -7.19 17.48
C GLU A 56 4.02 -5.95 16.85
N GLY A 57 4.72 -4.82 16.91
CA GLY A 57 4.25 -3.53 16.40
C GLY A 57 5.15 -3.01 15.29
N GLN A 58 4.54 -2.58 14.19
CA GLN A 58 5.23 -1.92 13.09
C GLN A 58 4.54 -0.60 12.73
N LEU A 59 5.34 0.39 12.39
CA LEU A 59 4.90 1.67 11.86
C LEU A 59 5.46 1.86 10.45
N LEU A 60 4.58 2.00 9.47
CA LEU A 60 4.93 2.29 8.09
C LEU A 60 4.63 3.75 7.78
N LEU A 61 5.59 4.44 7.16
CA LEU A 61 5.48 5.82 6.72
C LEU A 61 5.64 5.88 5.21
N ARG A 62 4.71 6.54 4.52
CA ARG A 62 4.76 6.70 3.06
C ARG A 62 4.37 8.12 2.66
N SER A 63 5.06 8.70 1.68
CA SER A 63 4.64 9.98 1.09
C SER A 63 3.39 9.78 0.22
N LEU A 64 2.41 10.66 0.38
CA LEU A 64 1.24 10.74 -0.47
C LEU A 64 1.32 11.97 -1.38
N THR A 65 0.65 11.90 -2.53
CA THR A 65 0.40 13.07 -3.37
C THR A 65 -1.04 13.01 -3.86
N LYS A 66 -1.80 14.09 -3.68
CA LYS A 66 -3.16 14.26 -4.21
C LYS A 66 -3.32 15.71 -4.68
N ASN A 67 -3.67 15.92 -5.95
CA ASN A 67 -3.85 17.26 -6.54
C ASN A 67 -2.65 18.19 -6.31
N ASN A 68 -1.43 17.69 -6.52
CA ASN A 68 -0.15 18.37 -6.24
C ASN A 68 0.08 18.78 -4.77
N ILE A 69 -0.80 18.37 -3.85
CA ILE A 69 -0.59 18.50 -2.41
C ILE A 69 0.09 17.23 -1.93
N VAL A 70 1.14 17.40 -1.14
CA VAL A 70 1.90 16.30 -0.54
C VAL A 70 1.37 15.97 0.85
N GLY A 71 1.42 14.69 1.19
CA GLY A 71 0.95 14.16 2.45
C GLY A 71 1.85 13.07 3.00
N ILE A 72 1.55 12.61 4.21
CA ILE A 72 2.15 11.45 4.84
C ILE A 72 1.03 10.50 5.24
N GLU A 73 1.16 9.26 4.79
CA GLU A 73 0.44 8.12 5.31
C GLU A 73 1.23 7.51 6.46
N ILE A 74 0.55 7.32 7.58
CA ILE A 74 1.04 6.63 8.76
C ILE A 74 0.15 5.39 8.93
N LEU A 75 0.75 4.22 8.77
CA LEU A 75 0.05 2.94 8.87
C LEU A 75 0.70 2.11 9.99
N ALA A 76 -0.02 1.95 11.09
CA ALA A 76 0.40 1.12 12.21
C ALA A 76 -0.24 -0.26 12.12
N LEU A 77 0.58 -1.28 12.33
CA LEU A 77 0.23 -2.68 12.23
C LEU A 77 0.64 -3.38 13.52
N ASP A 78 -0.29 -4.08 14.17
CA ASP A 78 0.04 -4.95 15.28
C ASP A 78 -0.63 -6.32 15.20
N LYS A 79 0.02 -7.32 15.82
CA LYS A 79 -0.53 -8.65 16.13
C LYS A 79 -0.87 -8.79 17.61
N GLY A 80 -1.37 -7.71 18.20
CA GLY A 80 -1.81 -7.65 19.60
C GLY A 80 -3.13 -8.39 19.83
N PRO A 81 -3.74 -8.22 21.02
CA PRO A 81 -5.02 -8.85 21.36
C PRO A 81 -6.20 -8.33 20.54
N GLY A 82 -6.02 -7.24 19.77
CA GLY A 82 -7.10 -6.55 19.10
C GLY A 82 -8.06 -5.85 20.07
N MET A 83 -9.11 -5.25 19.52
CA MET A 83 -10.14 -4.51 20.25
C MET A 83 -11.48 -5.23 20.08
N ILE A 84 -12.21 -5.43 21.18
CA ILE A 84 -13.56 -6.02 21.15
C ILE A 84 -14.57 -4.99 20.61
N ASP A 85 -14.54 -3.77 21.14
CA ASP A 85 -15.38 -2.66 20.70
C ASP A 85 -14.48 -1.47 20.33
N VAL A 86 -14.21 -1.35 19.03
CA VAL A 86 -13.44 -0.22 18.48
C VAL A 86 -14.15 1.11 18.77
N GLY A 87 -15.49 1.16 18.67
CA GLY A 87 -16.26 2.36 18.92
C GLY A 87 -16.12 2.86 20.37
N GLN A 88 -16.05 1.94 21.33
CA GLN A 88 -15.72 2.27 22.71
C GLN A 88 -14.29 2.78 22.88
N CYS A 89 -13.32 2.15 22.23
CA CYS A 89 -11.91 2.57 22.27
C CYS A 89 -11.68 3.99 21.71
N LEU A 90 -12.53 4.46 20.81
CA LEU A 90 -12.43 5.80 20.21
C LEU A 90 -13.04 6.91 21.09
N ARG A 91 -13.77 6.57 22.16
CA ARG A 91 -14.33 7.58 23.07
C ARG A 91 -13.24 8.14 23.99
N ASP A 92 -13.14 9.47 24.05
CA ASP A 92 -12.21 10.15 24.97
C ASP A 92 -12.42 9.65 26.42
N GLY A 93 -11.32 9.49 27.15
CA GLY A 93 -11.33 8.97 28.52
C GLY A 93 -11.31 7.45 28.65
N TYR A 94 -11.44 6.69 27.55
CA TYR A 94 -11.32 5.23 27.59
C TYR A 94 -9.87 4.77 27.45
N SER A 95 -9.37 4.04 28.45
CA SER A 95 -8.03 3.43 28.43
C SER A 95 -8.04 2.08 29.13
N THR A 96 -7.40 1.10 28.51
CA THR A 96 -7.16 -0.23 29.11
C THR A 96 -5.77 -0.35 29.75
N ALA A 97 -4.92 0.68 29.63
CA ALA A 97 -3.53 0.68 30.10
C ALA A 97 -3.19 1.85 31.06
N GLY A 98 -4.21 2.42 31.73
CA GLY A 98 -3.99 3.40 32.81
C GLY A 98 -3.59 4.80 32.35
N THR A 99 -3.85 5.17 31.10
CA THR A 99 -3.62 6.53 30.56
C THR A 99 -4.91 7.36 30.59
N PRO A 100 -4.84 8.70 30.36
CA PRO A 100 -6.04 9.53 30.28
C PRO A 100 -7.04 9.15 29.17
N GLY A 101 -6.72 8.19 28.29
CA GLY A 101 -7.64 7.71 27.26
C GLY A 101 -7.88 8.67 26.10
N ASN A 102 -6.98 9.65 25.89
CA ASN A 102 -7.15 10.71 24.89
C ASN A 102 -6.31 10.51 23.62
N GLY A 103 -5.48 9.46 23.55
CA GLY A 103 -4.51 9.25 22.47
C GLY A 103 -5.16 9.01 21.11
N LEU A 104 -6.13 8.09 21.03
CA LEU A 104 -6.89 7.85 19.80
C LEU A 104 -7.70 9.07 19.38
N GLY A 105 -8.33 9.77 20.32
CA GLY A 105 -9.04 11.03 20.04
C GLY A 105 -8.11 12.12 19.49
N ALA A 106 -6.88 12.22 20.00
CA ALA A 106 -5.88 13.15 19.48
C ALA A 106 -5.47 12.81 18.05
N ILE A 107 -5.28 11.52 17.74
CA ILE A 107 -4.99 11.08 16.36
C ILE A 107 -6.12 11.52 15.44
N ILE A 108 -7.37 11.18 15.75
CA ILE A 108 -8.54 11.53 14.91
C ILE A 108 -8.65 13.03 14.66
N ARG A 109 -8.47 13.86 15.70
CA ARG A 109 -8.59 15.33 15.58
C ARG A 109 -7.49 15.97 14.73
N LEU A 110 -6.30 15.39 14.72
CA LEU A 110 -5.14 15.94 14.02
C LEU A 110 -4.98 15.39 12.61
N SER A 111 -5.59 14.23 12.32
CA SER A 111 -5.54 13.59 11.00
C SER A 111 -6.58 14.18 10.06
N ALA A 112 -6.23 14.32 8.78
CA ALA A 112 -7.18 14.67 7.73
C ALA A 112 -8.05 13.45 7.33
N PHE A 113 -7.50 12.25 7.51
CA PHE A 113 -8.20 10.99 7.33
C PHE A 113 -7.74 10.00 8.41
N PHE A 114 -8.67 9.23 8.95
CA PHE A 114 -8.43 8.20 9.95
C PHE A 114 -9.26 6.96 9.63
N ASP A 115 -8.62 5.80 9.70
CA ASP A 115 -9.30 4.51 9.63
C ASP A 115 -8.65 3.54 10.63
N ILE A 116 -9.47 2.65 11.18
CA ILE A 116 -9.01 1.63 12.12
C ILE A 116 -9.79 0.33 11.91
N HIS A 117 -9.06 -0.77 11.83
CA HIS A 117 -9.60 -2.12 11.75
C HIS A 117 -8.96 -2.96 12.82
N SER A 118 -9.76 -3.61 13.65
CA SER A 118 -9.26 -4.48 14.72
C SER A 118 -10.09 -5.74 14.78
N VAL A 119 -9.42 -6.88 14.97
CA VAL A 119 -10.07 -8.18 15.15
C VAL A 119 -9.53 -8.81 16.43
N PRO A 120 -10.41 -9.21 17.38
CA PRO A 120 -9.99 -9.86 18.62
C PRO A 120 -9.08 -11.07 18.37
N ASN A 121 -7.97 -11.14 19.11
CA ASN A 121 -6.93 -12.16 19.03
C ASN A 121 -6.18 -12.25 17.69
N VAL A 122 -6.40 -11.29 16.78
CA VAL A 122 -5.70 -11.22 15.49
C VAL A 122 -4.81 -9.97 15.43
N GLY A 123 -5.30 -8.83 15.91
CA GLY A 123 -4.53 -7.59 16.02
C GLY A 123 -5.25 -6.39 15.40
N THR A 124 -4.55 -5.26 15.33
CA THR A 124 -5.11 -3.98 14.83
C THR A 124 -4.29 -3.41 13.68
N VAL A 125 -4.98 -2.69 12.80
CA VAL A 125 -4.41 -1.80 11.80
C VAL A 125 -5.03 -0.43 11.99
N LEU A 126 -4.18 0.59 12.10
CA LEU A 126 -4.58 1.99 12.22
C LEU A 126 -3.92 2.78 11.11
N LEU A 127 -4.72 3.53 10.38
CA LEU A 127 -4.31 4.37 9.26
C LEU A 127 -4.61 5.83 9.58
N SER A 128 -3.65 6.70 9.31
CA SER A 128 -3.78 8.14 9.43
C SER A 128 -3.13 8.84 8.25
N HIS A 129 -3.82 9.79 7.64
CA HIS A 129 -3.24 10.70 6.64
C HIS A 129 -3.15 12.12 7.18
N LEU A 130 -2.00 12.75 6.99
CA LEU A 130 -1.77 14.18 7.23
C LEU A 130 -1.27 14.82 5.94
N TRP A 131 -1.64 16.07 5.69
CA TRP A 131 -1.28 16.80 4.46
C TRP A 131 -0.55 18.07 4.81
N ALA A 132 0.41 18.48 3.96
CA ALA A 132 1.19 19.71 4.14
C ALA A 132 0.30 20.96 4.10
N THR A 133 -0.80 20.89 3.35
CA THR A 133 -1.86 21.89 3.31
C THR A 133 -3.22 21.20 3.25
N PRO A 134 -4.31 21.87 3.69
CA PRO A 134 -5.65 21.30 3.59
C PRO A 134 -6.02 20.92 2.16
N ILE A 135 -6.55 19.71 1.95
CA ILE A 135 -7.06 19.32 0.63
C ILE A 135 -8.41 20.01 0.37
N PRO A 136 -8.62 20.63 -0.80
CA PRO A 136 -9.92 21.17 -1.18
C PRO A 136 -11.01 20.09 -1.22
N THR A 137 -12.10 20.33 -0.52
CA THR A 137 -13.28 19.43 -0.42
C THR A 137 -14.00 19.21 -1.75
N SER A 138 -13.83 20.10 -2.73
CA SER A 138 -14.49 20.06 -4.04
C SER A 138 -13.69 19.32 -5.12
N SER A 139 -12.61 18.61 -4.75
CA SER A 139 -11.85 17.84 -5.71
C SER A 139 -12.68 16.63 -6.17
N PRO A 140 -12.81 16.36 -7.48
CA PRO A 140 -13.46 15.13 -7.92
C PRO A 140 -12.73 13.96 -7.27
N ASN A 141 -13.44 13.18 -6.45
CA ASN A 141 -12.88 11.96 -5.92
C ASN A 141 -12.63 11.03 -7.11
N SER A 142 -11.41 10.48 -7.20
CA SER A 142 -11.20 9.35 -8.10
C SER A 142 -12.21 8.27 -7.73
N ASN A 143 -12.85 7.69 -8.73
CA ASN A 143 -13.76 6.56 -8.52
C ASN A 143 -13.00 5.33 -8.00
N ILE A 144 -11.66 5.32 -8.09
CA ILE A 144 -10.80 4.27 -7.57
C ILE A 144 -9.89 4.84 -6.47
N GLU A 145 -10.03 4.32 -5.25
CA GLU A 145 -9.08 4.51 -4.15
C GLU A 145 -7.94 3.49 -4.23
N ILE A 146 -6.73 3.91 -3.85
CA ILE A 146 -5.52 3.09 -3.91
C ILE A 146 -4.83 3.05 -2.54
N GLY A 147 -4.38 1.86 -2.15
CA GLY A 147 -3.48 1.64 -1.02
C GLY A 147 -2.37 0.69 -1.40
N VAL A 148 -1.15 0.98 -0.96
CA VAL A 148 0.01 0.16 -1.31
C VAL A 148 0.95 0.02 -0.11
N VAL A 149 1.38 -1.22 0.15
CA VAL A 149 2.57 -1.51 0.94
C VAL A 149 3.63 -2.03 -0.03
N CYS A 150 4.76 -1.36 -0.15
CA CYS A 150 5.92 -1.81 -0.93
C CYS A 150 7.13 -1.66 0.00
N LEU A 151 7.83 -2.71 0.35
CA LEU A 151 8.92 -2.65 1.31
C LEU A 151 10.10 -3.51 0.87
N PRO A 152 11.34 -3.04 1.14
CA PRO A 152 12.51 -3.84 0.85
C PRO A 152 12.55 -5.10 1.70
N LYS A 153 13.20 -6.13 1.18
CA LYS A 153 13.64 -7.29 1.92
C LYS A 153 14.43 -6.84 3.14
N THR A 154 14.25 -7.53 4.27
CA THR A 154 15.03 -7.24 5.47
C THR A 154 16.53 -7.28 5.19
N GLY A 155 17.21 -6.19 5.55
CA GLY A 155 18.64 -5.97 5.32
C GLY A 155 18.97 -5.16 4.07
N GLU A 156 18.00 -4.89 3.19
CA GLU A 156 18.17 -4.01 2.03
C GLU A 156 17.64 -2.59 2.32
N GLU A 157 18.26 -1.60 1.70
CA GLU A 157 17.82 -0.19 1.81
C GLU A 157 16.77 0.17 0.75
N VAL A 158 16.77 -0.54 -0.38
CA VAL A 158 15.90 -0.28 -1.53
C VAL A 158 15.20 -1.57 -1.95
N SER A 159 13.92 -1.44 -2.28
CA SER A 159 13.09 -2.56 -2.72
C SER A 159 13.42 -2.94 -4.16
N GLY A 160 13.60 -4.23 -4.42
CA GLY A 160 13.61 -4.80 -5.76
C GLY A 160 12.25 -4.68 -6.46
N ASP A 161 11.16 -4.61 -5.70
CA ASP A 161 9.82 -4.35 -6.22
C ASP A 161 9.55 -2.86 -6.46
N ALA A 162 8.66 -2.57 -7.41
CA ALA A 162 8.14 -1.25 -7.68
C ALA A 162 6.67 -1.29 -8.15
N TRP A 163 5.97 -0.17 -8.03
CA TRP A 163 4.58 -0.03 -8.45
C TRP A 163 4.33 1.37 -9.03
N ALA A 164 3.36 1.49 -9.93
CA ALA A 164 2.95 2.77 -10.50
C ALA A 164 1.47 2.78 -10.88
N ILE A 165 0.91 3.98 -10.99
CA ILE A 165 -0.50 4.21 -11.31
C ILE A 165 -0.59 5.43 -12.22
N GLU A 166 -1.37 5.31 -13.28
CA GLU A 166 -1.78 6.43 -14.13
C GLU A 166 -3.31 6.48 -14.18
N GLN A 167 -3.89 7.59 -13.71
CA GLN A 167 -5.33 7.80 -13.66
C GLN A 167 -5.74 8.82 -14.73
N TYR A 168 -6.63 8.40 -15.61
CA TYR A 168 -7.29 9.22 -16.62
C TYR A 168 -8.79 9.33 -16.29
N GLN A 169 -9.53 10.15 -17.04
CA GLN A 169 -10.96 10.34 -16.81
C GLN A 169 -11.78 9.06 -17.05
N ASP A 170 -11.35 8.23 -18.00
CA ASP A 170 -12.04 7.03 -18.49
C ASP A 170 -11.42 5.72 -17.98
N ARG A 171 -10.14 5.74 -17.59
CA ARG A 171 -9.42 4.52 -17.20
C ARG A 171 -8.36 4.74 -16.13
N THR A 172 -8.05 3.69 -15.39
CA THR A 172 -6.92 3.64 -14.44
C THR A 172 -5.98 2.50 -14.81
N LEU A 173 -4.70 2.80 -15.04
CA LEU A 173 -3.66 1.78 -15.21
C LEU A 173 -2.89 1.58 -13.90
N LEU A 174 -2.58 0.33 -13.58
CA LEU A 174 -1.86 -0.07 -12.38
C LEU A 174 -0.75 -1.06 -12.76
N LEU A 175 0.46 -0.80 -12.28
CA LEU A 175 1.64 -1.63 -12.47
C LEU A 175 2.13 -2.17 -11.13
N VAL A 176 2.48 -3.46 -11.09
CA VAL A 176 3.39 -4.02 -10.10
C VAL A 176 4.53 -4.72 -10.86
N SER A 177 5.76 -4.47 -10.43
CA SER A 177 7.00 -4.96 -11.03
C SER A 177 7.93 -5.49 -9.94
N ASP A 178 8.51 -6.66 -10.15
CA ASP A 178 9.46 -7.32 -9.24
C ASP A 178 10.75 -7.58 -10.04
N GLY A 179 11.79 -6.79 -9.75
CA GLY A 179 13.08 -6.91 -10.41
C GLY A 179 13.84 -8.15 -9.93
N LEU A 180 14.52 -8.87 -10.83
CA LEU A 180 15.15 -10.14 -10.45
C LEU A 180 16.20 -10.00 -9.31
N GLY A 181 15.92 -10.69 -8.20
CA GLY A 181 16.71 -10.66 -6.97
C GLY A 181 16.22 -9.57 -6.03
N HIS A 182 17.14 -8.97 -5.26
CA HIS A 182 16.82 -7.88 -4.34
C HIS A 182 17.90 -6.79 -4.37
N GLY A 183 17.62 -5.65 -3.73
CA GLY A 183 18.54 -4.54 -3.61
C GLY A 183 18.70 -3.71 -4.90
N PRO A 184 19.76 -2.90 -5.03
CA PRO A 184 19.84 -1.83 -6.02
C PRO A 184 19.71 -2.25 -7.49
N LEU A 185 20.21 -3.45 -7.85
CA LEU A 185 20.14 -3.94 -9.25
C LEU A 185 18.74 -4.46 -9.62
N ALA A 186 18.01 -5.02 -8.66
CA ALA A 186 16.61 -5.38 -8.84
C ALA A 186 15.77 -4.10 -8.93
N ALA A 187 15.99 -3.14 -8.02
CA ALA A 187 15.35 -1.84 -8.03
C ALA A 187 15.56 -1.09 -9.36
N GLN A 188 16.77 -1.15 -9.93
CA GLN A 188 17.04 -0.55 -11.24
C GLN A 188 16.12 -1.10 -12.35
N ALA A 189 15.89 -2.42 -12.37
CA ALA A 189 15.04 -3.06 -13.37
C ALA A 189 13.55 -2.69 -13.17
N SER A 190 13.06 -2.73 -11.93
CA SER A 190 11.66 -2.44 -11.63
C SER A 190 11.33 -0.95 -11.75
N LEU A 191 12.25 -0.05 -11.38
CA LEU A 191 12.11 1.40 -11.63
C LEU A 191 12.15 1.71 -13.13
N LYS A 192 12.99 1.02 -13.91
CA LYS A 192 12.98 1.18 -15.37
C LYS A 192 11.64 0.74 -15.97
N ALA A 193 11.01 -0.29 -15.42
CA ALA A 193 9.66 -0.69 -15.83
C ALA A 193 8.61 0.40 -15.56
N ILE A 194 8.72 1.14 -14.44
CA ILE A 194 7.85 2.30 -14.15
C ILE A 194 8.03 3.38 -15.21
N GLU A 195 9.27 3.71 -15.57
CA GLU A 195 9.53 4.74 -16.60
C GLU A 195 8.82 4.38 -17.91
N ILE A 196 9.01 3.15 -18.39
CA ILE A 196 8.40 2.66 -19.63
C ILE A 196 6.88 2.61 -19.53
N PHE A 197 6.35 2.20 -18.38
CA PHE A 197 4.92 2.20 -18.12
C PHE A 197 4.29 3.59 -18.29
N ARG A 198 4.93 4.63 -17.74
CA ARG A 198 4.43 6.01 -17.86
C ARG A 198 4.55 6.55 -19.29
N GLU A 199 5.68 6.28 -19.95
CA GLU A 199 5.92 6.71 -21.33
C GLU A 199 4.97 6.07 -22.34
N ASN A 200 4.35 4.93 -21.99
CA ASN A 200 3.49 4.13 -22.87
C ASN A 200 2.07 3.97 -22.31
N ALA A 201 1.65 4.84 -21.36
CA ALA A 201 0.36 4.74 -20.68
C ALA A 201 -0.85 4.93 -21.62
N ASP A 202 -0.61 5.33 -22.88
CA ASP A 202 -1.59 5.37 -23.97
C ASP A 202 -1.92 3.97 -24.54
N LYS A 203 -0.98 3.00 -24.45
CA LYS A 203 -1.09 1.63 -24.99
C LYS A 203 -1.92 0.68 -24.10
N SER A 204 -2.20 -0.51 -24.62
CA SER A 204 -2.78 -1.61 -23.85
C SER A 204 -1.76 -2.20 -22.86
N PRO A 205 -2.20 -2.84 -21.76
CA PRO A 205 -1.35 -3.61 -20.85
C PRO A 205 -0.31 -4.49 -21.55
N ALA A 206 -0.72 -5.28 -22.56
CA ALA A 206 0.21 -6.12 -23.31
C ALA A 206 1.25 -5.29 -24.08
N GLY A 207 0.84 -4.22 -24.76
CA GLY A 207 1.74 -3.35 -25.51
C GLY A 207 2.76 -2.61 -24.62
N ILE A 208 2.38 -2.30 -23.38
CA ILE A 208 3.31 -1.73 -22.39
C ILE A 208 4.35 -2.77 -21.96
N ILE A 209 3.93 -4.02 -21.70
CA ILE A 209 4.87 -5.11 -21.36
C ILE A 209 5.82 -5.41 -22.53
N GLU A 210 5.35 -5.34 -23.78
CA GLU A 210 6.21 -5.48 -24.96
C GLU A 210 7.29 -4.39 -25.03
N ALA A 211 6.91 -3.13 -24.78
CA ALA A 211 7.85 -2.02 -24.71
C ALA A 211 8.85 -2.22 -23.56
N ALA A 212 8.36 -2.61 -22.38
CA ALA A 212 9.21 -2.91 -21.22
C ALA A 212 10.18 -4.06 -21.53
N HIS A 213 9.74 -5.09 -22.26
CA HIS A 213 10.60 -6.23 -22.62
C HIS A 213 11.80 -5.80 -23.46
N GLN A 214 11.65 -4.82 -24.36
CA GLN A 214 12.79 -4.29 -25.11
C GLN A 214 13.70 -3.44 -24.24
N ALA A 215 13.13 -2.57 -23.41
CA ALA A 215 13.87 -1.61 -22.60
C ALA A 215 14.64 -2.26 -21.44
N LEU A 216 14.15 -3.37 -20.89
CA LEU A 216 14.75 -4.04 -19.74
C LEU A 216 15.88 -5.01 -20.11
N LYS A 217 16.21 -5.20 -21.39
CA LYS A 217 17.24 -6.15 -21.86
C LYS A 217 18.63 -5.95 -21.25
N SER A 218 18.97 -4.71 -20.91
CA SER A 218 20.25 -4.35 -20.28
C SER A 218 20.22 -4.37 -18.75
N THR A 219 19.08 -4.74 -18.15
CA THR A 219 18.90 -4.82 -16.70
C THR A 219 18.92 -6.29 -16.25
N ARG A 220 18.58 -6.56 -14.98
CA ARG A 220 18.32 -7.94 -14.50
C ARG A 220 16.99 -8.52 -15.00
N GLY A 221 16.17 -7.71 -15.66
CA GLY A 221 14.80 -8.05 -15.99
C GLY A 221 13.89 -8.03 -14.78
N ALA A 222 12.59 -8.22 -15.03
CA ALA A 222 11.57 -8.18 -13.99
C ALA A 222 10.38 -9.09 -14.32
N ALA A 223 9.69 -9.56 -13.29
CA ALA A 223 8.31 -9.97 -13.41
C ALA A 223 7.42 -8.72 -13.39
N ILE A 224 6.43 -8.64 -14.29
CA ILE A 224 5.57 -7.46 -14.44
C ILE A 224 4.13 -7.90 -14.61
N ALA A 225 3.21 -7.21 -13.93
CA ALA A 225 1.81 -7.24 -14.27
C ALA A 225 1.23 -5.84 -14.38
N ILE A 226 0.34 -5.65 -15.36
CA ILE A 226 -0.38 -4.41 -15.60
C ILE A 226 -1.87 -4.72 -15.64
N ALA A 227 -2.65 -3.98 -14.85
CA ALA A 227 -4.10 -3.93 -14.92
C ALA A 227 -4.56 -2.58 -15.46
N GLN A 228 -5.56 -2.58 -16.32
CA GLN A 228 -6.28 -1.40 -16.76
C GLN A 228 -7.75 -1.56 -16.40
N LEU A 229 -8.24 -0.69 -15.51
CA LEU A 229 -9.64 -0.59 -15.10
C LEU A 229 -10.37 0.42 -15.97
N ASP A 230 -11.54 0.03 -16.45
CA ASP A 230 -12.48 0.85 -17.19
C ASP A 230 -13.85 0.75 -16.50
N LEU A 231 -14.24 1.81 -15.80
CA LEU A 231 -15.46 1.82 -15.00
C LEU A 231 -16.72 2.07 -15.83
N ALA A 232 -16.58 2.70 -17.01
CA ALA A 232 -17.71 2.89 -17.91
C ALA A 232 -18.13 1.56 -18.52
N GLU A 233 -17.15 0.76 -18.97
CA GLU A 233 -17.36 -0.58 -19.52
C GLU A 233 -17.46 -1.67 -18.45
N GLN A 234 -17.24 -1.32 -17.17
CA GLN A 234 -17.16 -2.27 -16.04
C GLN A 234 -16.24 -3.45 -16.38
N SER A 235 -15.04 -3.15 -16.88
CA SER A 235 -14.08 -4.16 -17.32
C SER A 235 -12.67 -3.93 -16.77
N LEU A 236 -11.92 -5.02 -16.65
CA LEU A 236 -10.52 -5.02 -16.28
C LEU A 236 -9.71 -5.77 -17.35
N ARG A 237 -8.83 -5.06 -18.05
CA ARG A 237 -7.82 -5.64 -18.95
C ARG A 237 -6.54 -5.92 -18.17
N PHE A 238 -6.01 -7.14 -18.27
CA PHE A 238 -4.81 -7.55 -17.53
C PHE A 238 -3.83 -8.28 -18.43
N ALA A 239 -2.56 -7.93 -18.30
CA ALA A 239 -1.45 -8.69 -18.86
C ALA A 239 -0.38 -8.88 -17.78
N GLY A 240 0.16 -10.09 -17.68
CA GLY A 240 1.18 -10.43 -16.69
C GLY A 240 2.23 -11.38 -17.26
N VAL A 241 3.48 -11.14 -16.92
CA VAL A 241 4.64 -12.00 -17.22
C VAL A 241 5.44 -12.20 -15.94
N GLY A 242 5.60 -13.45 -15.51
CA GLY A 242 6.28 -13.83 -14.27
C GLY A 242 5.32 -14.18 -13.14
N ASN A 243 5.75 -13.93 -11.91
CA ASN A 243 5.14 -14.35 -10.64
C ASN A 243 4.26 -13.28 -9.97
N ILE A 244 4.06 -12.11 -10.58
CA ILE A 244 3.13 -11.10 -10.04
C ILE A 244 1.71 -11.65 -10.10
N SER A 245 1.07 -11.69 -8.93
CA SER A 245 -0.29 -12.19 -8.75
C SER A 245 -1.29 -11.04 -8.87
N GLY A 246 -2.42 -11.30 -9.52
CA GLY A 246 -3.54 -10.37 -9.59
C GLY A 246 -4.86 -11.08 -9.29
N SER A 247 -5.76 -10.44 -8.55
CA SER A 247 -7.08 -10.99 -8.21
C SER A 247 -8.13 -9.90 -8.09
N VAL A 248 -9.31 -10.13 -8.65
CA VAL A 248 -10.51 -9.32 -8.43
C VAL A 248 -11.36 -9.98 -7.35
N ILE A 249 -11.78 -9.20 -6.37
CA ILE A 249 -12.58 -9.63 -5.22
C ILE A 249 -13.91 -8.86 -5.25
N SER A 250 -14.98 -9.58 -5.00
CA SER A 250 -16.35 -9.05 -4.87
C SER A 250 -17.17 -9.95 -3.96
N ASP A 251 -18.42 -9.56 -3.72
CA ASP A 251 -19.39 -10.39 -3.01
C ASP A 251 -19.65 -11.73 -3.71
N SER A 252 -19.47 -11.79 -5.04
CA SER A 252 -19.63 -13.02 -5.83
C SER A 252 -18.46 -13.99 -5.72
N GLY A 253 -17.36 -13.55 -5.09
CA GLY A 253 -16.15 -14.36 -4.89
C GLY A 253 -14.88 -13.69 -5.42
N ARG A 254 -13.84 -14.52 -5.55
CA ARG A 254 -12.50 -14.14 -5.99
C ARG A 254 -12.19 -14.75 -7.34
N TYR A 255 -11.71 -13.92 -8.27
CA TYR A 255 -11.23 -14.33 -9.59
C TYR A 255 -9.75 -13.99 -9.71
N SER A 256 -8.90 -15.02 -9.85
CA SER A 256 -7.47 -14.81 -10.08
C SER A 256 -7.20 -14.57 -11.56
N MET A 257 -6.33 -13.62 -11.85
CA MET A 257 -5.96 -13.26 -13.21
C MET A 257 -4.75 -14.06 -13.68
N VAL A 258 -4.70 -14.34 -14.97
CA VAL A 258 -3.67 -15.19 -15.59
C VAL A 258 -2.44 -14.36 -15.95
N SER A 259 -1.28 -14.81 -15.46
CA SER A 259 0.05 -14.36 -15.89
C SER A 259 0.76 -15.50 -16.63
N HIS A 260 1.53 -15.18 -17.67
CA HIS A 260 2.36 -16.16 -18.37
C HIS A 260 3.74 -16.26 -17.71
N ASN A 261 4.36 -17.43 -17.76
CA ASN A 261 5.73 -17.59 -17.26
C ASN A 261 6.73 -16.82 -18.14
N GLY A 262 7.69 -16.16 -17.51
CA GLY A 262 8.79 -15.48 -18.19
C GLY A 262 9.38 -14.36 -17.34
N THR A 263 10.39 -13.71 -17.90
CA THR A 263 11.06 -12.55 -17.33
C THR A 263 11.16 -11.46 -18.39
N VAL A 264 10.51 -10.33 -18.13
CA VAL A 264 10.55 -9.16 -19.01
C VAL A 264 11.99 -8.64 -19.06
N GLY A 265 12.52 -8.41 -20.26
CA GLY A 265 13.95 -8.14 -20.50
C GLY A 265 14.78 -9.36 -20.90
N HIS A 266 14.32 -10.60 -20.62
CA HIS A 266 15.07 -11.82 -20.90
C HIS A 266 14.26 -12.85 -21.71
N GLU A 267 13.60 -13.80 -21.05
CA GLU A 267 12.83 -14.86 -21.73
C GLU A 267 11.33 -14.60 -21.59
N VAL A 268 10.67 -14.24 -22.69
CA VAL A 268 9.21 -14.10 -22.75
C VAL A 268 8.70 -14.84 -23.98
N ARG A 269 7.91 -15.90 -23.76
CA ARG A 269 7.34 -16.71 -24.85
C ARG A 269 6.07 -16.12 -25.43
N LYS A 270 5.25 -15.53 -24.56
CA LYS A 270 3.95 -14.97 -24.91
C LYS A 270 3.61 -13.83 -23.98
N ILE A 271 3.21 -12.71 -24.58
CA ILE A 271 2.53 -11.61 -23.87
C ILE A 271 1.09 -11.66 -24.36
N GLN A 272 0.15 -11.78 -23.43
CA GLN A 272 -1.26 -11.88 -23.75
C GLN A 272 -2.07 -11.08 -22.76
N GLU A 273 -3.05 -10.37 -23.30
CA GLU A 273 -4.07 -9.69 -22.52
C GLU A 273 -5.30 -10.59 -22.32
N PHE A 274 -5.88 -10.48 -21.13
CA PHE A 274 -7.16 -11.07 -20.77
C PHE A 274 -8.09 -9.98 -20.26
N VAL A 275 -9.38 -10.13 -20.57
CA VAL A 275 -10.44 -9.21 -20.10
C VAL A 275 -11.26 -9.93 -19.06
N TYR A 276 -11.50 -9.26 -17.93
CA TYR A 276 -12.31 -9.74 -16.82
C TYR A 276 -13.46 -8.76 -16.59
N GLN A 277 -14.58 -9.26 -16.09
CA GLN A 277 -15.66 -8.42 -15.61
C GLN A 277 -15.20 -7.69 -14.35
N TRP A 278 -15.33 -6.36 -14.34
CA TRP A 278 -15.23 -5.59 -13.11
C TRP A 278 -16.60 -5.57 -12.42
N PRO A 279 -16.70 -6.05 -11.17
CA PRO A 279 -17.93 -5.95 -10.39
C PRO A 279 -18.04 -4.56 -9.78
N LYS A 280 -19.26 -4.05 -9.64
CA LYS A 280 -19.53 -2.80 -8.92
C LYS A 280 -19.03 -2.89 -7.47
N GLY A 281 -18.28 -1.90 -7.03
CA GLY A 281 -17.62 -1.90 -5.71
C GLY A 281 -16.45 -2.89 -5.65
N GLY A 282 -15.91 -3.26 -6.82
CA GLY A 282 -14.86 -4.26 -6.94
C GLY A 282 -13.58 -3.85 -6.25
N LEU A 283 -12.83 -4.87 -5.83
CA LEU A 283 -11.49 -4.71 -5.26
C LEU A 283 -10.49 -5.50 -6.09
N LEU A 284 -9.48 -4.82 -6.61
CA LEU A 284 -8.31 -5.40 -7.23
C LEU A 284 -7.20 -5.52 -6.19
N LEU A 285 -6.64 -6.72 -6.06
CA LEU A 285 -5.41 -7.00 -5.32
C LEU A 285 -4.34 -7.46 -6.31
N MET A 286 -3.22 -6.75 -6.35
CA MET A 286 -2.00 -7.17 -7.05
C MET A 286 -0.86 -7.29 -6.04
N HIS A 287 -0.04 -8.33 -6.13
CA HIS A 287 1.11 -8.47 -5.23
C HIS A 287 2.28 -9.22 -5.88
N SER A 288 3.50 -8.90 -5.44
CA SER A 288 4.70 -9.70 -5.73
C SER A 288 4.69 -11.00 -4.93
N ASP A 289 5.64 -11.89 -5.20
CA ASP A 289 5.70 -13.19 -4.52
C ASP A 289 6.31 -13.12 -3.11
N GLY A 290 6.76 -11.94 -2.67
CA GLY A 290 7.05 -11.64 -1.27
C GLY A 290 5.84 -11.84 -0.34
N LEU A 291 4.63 -11.78 -0.89
CA LEU A 291 3.39 -12.12 -0.19
C LEU A 291 3.00 -13.59 -0.43
N GLY A 292 2.64 -14.30 0.65
CA GLY A 292 2.03 -15.62 0.58
C GLY A 292 0.69 -15.59 -0.15
N THR A 293 0.32 -16.67 -0.85
CA THR A 293 -0.91 -16.75 -1.67
C THR A 293 -2.13 -17.30 -0.91
N GLN A 294 -1.94 -17.74 0.33
CA GLN A 294 -2.97 -18.40 1.15
C GLN A 294 -3.82 -17.41 1.96
N TRP A 295 -3.86 -16.15 1.56
CA TRP A 295 -4.68 -15.14 2.19
C TRP A 295 -6.17 -15.36 1.90
N ARG A 296 -7.00 -14.95 2.85
CA ARG A 296 -8.45 -15.08 2.85
C ARG A 296 -9.07 -13.88 3.53
N LEU A 297 -9.59 -12.93 2.75
CA LEU A 297 -10.16 -11.67 3.29
C LEU A 297 -11.39 -11.89 4.16
N ASP A 298 -12.13 -12.99 3.94
CA ASP A 298 -13.27 -13.38 4.77
C ASP A 298 -12.90 -13.73 6.21
N ARG A 299 -11.61 -14.00 6.50
CA ARG A 299 -11.09 -14.13 7.87
C ARG A 299 -10.95 -12.80 8.61
N TYR A 300 -11.16 -11.68 7.92
CA TYR A 300 -11.06 -10.33 8.47
C TYR A 300 -12.39 -9.59 8.27
N PRO A 301 -13.39 -9.83 9.12
CA PRO A 301 -14.71 -9.19 8.99
C PRO A 301 -14.60 -7.67 8.89
N GLY A 302 -15.33 -7.08 7.94
CA GLY A 302 -15.37 -5.64 7.70
C GLY A 302 -14.12 -5.03 7.05
N LEU A 303 -13.05 -5.81 6.79
CA LEU A 303 -11.82 -5.28 6.21
C LEU A 303 -12.02 -4.75 4.78
N VAL A 304 -12.85 -5.40 3.96
CA VAL A 304 -13.10 -4.98 2.57
C VAL A 304 -13.73 -3.57 2.50
N ALA A 305 -14.47 -3.16 3.53
CA ALA A 305 -15.06 -1.83 3.62
C ALA A 305 -14.04 -0.75 4.02
N LYS A 306 -12.84 -1.12 4.47
CA LYS A 306 -11.81 -0.22 4.96
C LYS A 306 -11.05 0.46 3.83
N HIS A 307 -10.23 1.45 4.17
CA HIS A 307 -9.37 2.08 3.20
C HIS A 307 -8.41 1.04 2.58
N PRO A 308 -8.14 1.08 1.26
CA PRO A 308 -7.22 0.16 0.59
C PRO A 308 -5.86 -0.04 1.28
N SER A 309 -5.29 1.01 1.87
CA SER A 309 -4.02 0.91 2.62
C SER A 309 -4.13 0.04 3.87
N SER A 310 -5.28 0.06 4.56
CA SER A 310 -5.55 -0.82 5.68
C SER A 310 -5.62 -2.28 5.23
N ILE A 311 -6.22 -2.53 4.06
CA ILE A 311 -6.30 -3.87 3.45
C ILE A 311 -4.90 -4.37 3.08
N ALA A 312 -4.11 -3.55 2.39
CA ALA A 312 -2.72 -3.86 2.06
C ALA A 312 -1.88 -4.12 3.31
N GLY A 313 -2.08 -3.31 4.35
CA GLY A 313 -1.43 -3.43 5.65
C GLY A 313 -1.72 -4.75 6.37
N VAL A 314 -2.99 -5.16 6.45
CA VAL A 314 -3.37 -6.45 7.04
C VAL A 314 -2.75 -7.60 6.27
N LEU A 315 -2.83 -7.57 4.93
CA LEU A 315 -2.27 -8.61 4.09
C LEU A 315 -0.76 -8.73 4.27
N TYR A 316 -0.03 -7.61 4.24
CA TYR A 316 1.39 -7.57 4.52
C TYR A 316 1.70 -8.13 5.92
N ARG A 317 1.03 -7.65 6.96
CA ARG A 317 1.27 -8.06 8.36
C ARG A 317 1.19 -9.58 8.54
N ASP A 318 0.19 -10.21 7.91
CA ASP A 318 -0.16 -11.61 8.19
C ASP A 318 0.40 -12.61 7.17
N PHE A 319 0.72 -12.15 5.95
CA PHE A 319 1.13 -13.02 4.85
C PHE A 319 2.48 -12.65 4.22
N ASN A 320 3.20 -11.63 4.72
CA ASN A 320 4.58 -11.38 4.30
C ASN A 320 5.47 -12.59 4.60
N ARG A 321 6.25 -13.04 3.61
CA ARG A 321 7.19 -14.15 3.75
C ARG A 321 8.47 -13.76 4.50
N GLY A 322 8.80 -12.47 4.56
CA GLY A 322 9.95 -11.93 5.31
C GLY A 322 11.33 -12.26 4.75
N ARG A 323 11.40 -12.94 3.60
CA ARG A 323 12.65 -13.38 2.95
C ARG A 323 12.88 -12.73 1.59
N ASP A 324 11.98 -11.86 1.17
CA ASP A 324 11.99 -11.19 -0.13
C ASP A 324 11.48 -9.74 -0.02
N ASP A 325 11.66 -8.98 -1.10
CA ASP A 325 10.94 -7.73 -1.30
C ASP A 325 9.43 -8.01 -1.35
N VAL A 326 8.61 -7.05 -0.94
CA VAL A 326 7.15 -7.27 -0.91
C VAL A 326 6.38 -6.04 -1.34
N THR A 327 5.50 -6.25 -2.31
CA THR A 327 4.51 -5.27 -2.76
C THR A 327 3.11 -5.84 -2.69
N VAL A 328 2.20 -5.10 -2.07
CA VAL A 328 0.77 -5.35 -2.00
C VAL A 328 0.06 -4.08 -2.44
N LEU A 329 -0.54 -4.11 -3.62
CA LEU A 329 -1.32 -3.02 -4.20
C LEU A 329 -2.80 -3.39 -4.13
N ILE A 330 -3.60 -2.50 -3.57
CA ILE A 330 -5.05 -2.59 -3.52
C ILE A 330 -5.64 -1.39 -4.28
N ALA A 331 -6.54 -1.68 -5.21
CA ALA A 331 -7.39 -0.67 -5.84
C ALA A 331 -8.86 -1.02 -5.60
N LYS A 332 -9.65 -0.06 -5.13
CA LYS A 332 -11.05 -0.28 -4.72
C LYS A 332 -11.93 0.78 -5.35
N GLU A 333 -13.04 0.36 -5.94
CA GLU A 333 -14.07 1.29 -6.42
C GLU A 333 -14.85 1.90 -5.24
N ASN A 334 -15.08 3.21 -5.30
CA ASN A 334 -15.78 3.98 -4.27
C ASN A 334 -17.31 3.86 -4.33
#